data_AF-A0A183EC85-F1
#
_entry.id   AF-A0A183EC85-F1
#
_cell.length_a   1.000
_cell.length_b   1.000
_cell.length_c   1.000
_cell.angle_alpha   90.00
_cell.angle_beta   90.00
_cell.angle_gamma   90.00
#
_symmetry.space_group_name_H-M   'P 1'
#
loop_
_entity.id
_entity.type
_entity.pdbx_description
1 polymer ?
#
loop_
_entity_poly.entity_id
_entity_poly.type
_entity_poly.pdbx_seq_one_letter_code
_entity_poly.pdbx_strand_id
1 'polypeptide(L)'
;MPPLRIRDFVLQRSWLDLGNEKYICSHSICHEKYPPAKGYIRGTVYLAAYYILDLGSKGCQVTYINHSNPKGKVPTWLINRLTKVIGPKFIKRVHKACLNYENWKQDNRPNWKPWIYPEQQVSATKNVYLFCSKKFLGSHLSGTL
;
A
#
# COMPACT_ATOMS: atom_id res chain seq x y z
N MET A 1 -6.44 28.84 0.98
CA MET A 1 -6.77 27.47 0.51
C MET A 1 -7.07 26.62 1.74
N PRO A 2 -8.28 26.05 1.91
CA PRO A 2 -8.56 25.21 3.07
C PRO A 2 -7.59 24.02 3.11
N PRO A 3 -7.22 23.54 4.31
CA PRO A 3 -6.25 22.46 4.45
C PRO A 3 -6.74 21.22 3.68
N LEU A 4 -5.81 20.56 3.00
CA LEU A 4 -6.11 19.33 2.27
C LEU A 4 -6.63 18.30 3.28
N ARG A 5 -7.90 17.91 3.12
CA ARG A 5 -8.51 16.85 3.94
C ARG A 5 -7.67 15.57 3.87
N ILE A 6 -7.54 14.86 4.98
CA ILE A 6 -6.71 13.66 5.07
C ILE A 6 -7.37 12.51 4.29
N ARG A 7 -6.56 11.62 3.71
CA ARG A 7 -7.03 10.45 2.95
C ARG A 7 -6.86 9.19 3.78
N ASP A 8 -7.87 8.32 3.72
CA ASP A 8 -7.80 6.95 4.24
C ASP A 8 -7.90 5.93 3.10
N PHE A 9 -7.44 4.71 3.36
CA PHE A 9 -7.42 3.61 2.40
C PHE A 9 -7.76 2.30 3.10
N VAL A 10 -8.53 1.45 2.43
CA VAL A 10 -8.75 0.05 2.81
C VAL A 10 -8.17 -0.80 1.70
N LEU A 11 -7.15 -1.61 2.02
CA LEU A 11 -6.36 -2.34 1.03
C LEU A 11 -6.44 -3.85 1.28
N GLN A 12 -6.65 -4.59 0.20
CA GLN A 12 -6.22 -5.97 0.10
C GLN A 12 -4.73 -5.97 -0.20
N ARG A 13 -3.96 -6.80 0.50
CA ARG A 13 -2.54 -7.02 0.23
C ARG A 13 -2.26 -8.51 0.09
N SER A 14 -1.44 -8.84 -0.89
CA SER A 14 -0.82 -10.15 -1.05
C SER A 14 0.69 -9.98 -1.21
N TRP A 15 1.44 -11.02 -0.89
CA TRP A 15 2.87 -11.10 -1.15
C TRP A 15 3.23 -12.48 -1.66
N LEU A 16 4.32 -12.53 -2.42
CA LEU A 16 4.86 -13.74 -3.03
C LEU A 16 6.39 -13.69 -2.94
N ASP A 17 6.99 -14.78 -2.44
CA ASP A 17 8.43 -14.97 -2.40
C ASP A 17 8.81 -16.10 -3.37
N LEU A 18 9.63 -15.78 -4.38
CA LEU A 18 10.14 -16.70 -5.38
C LEU A 18 11.64 -16.99 -5.18
N GLY A 19 12.20 -16.65 -4.02
CA GLY A 19 13.63 -16.73 -3.75
C GLY A 19 14.33 -15.41 -4.12
N ASN A 20 14.84 -15.32 -5.34
CA ASN A 20 15.56 -14.12 -5.83
C ASN A 20 14.63 -12.93 -6.11
N GLU A 21 13.34 -13.17 -6.27
CA GLU A 21 12.33 -12.15 -6.50
C GLU A 21 11.27 -12.17 -5.41
N LYS A 22 10.86 -10.99 -4.95
CA LYS A 22 9.75 -10.85 -4.00
C LYS A 22 8.78 -9.78 -4.47
N TYR A 23 7.50 -10.07 -4.32
CA TYR A 23 6.40 -9.19 -4.72
C TYR A 23 5.54 -8.88 -3.49
N ILE A 24 5.19 -7.62 -3.32
CA ILE A 24 4.16 -7.19 -2.36
C ILE A 24 3.20 -6.30 -3.12
N CYS A 25 1.98 -6.77 -3.35
CA CYS A 25 0.97 -6.08 -4.15
C CYS A 25 -0.22 -5.69 -3.29
N SER A 26 -0.82 -4.54 -3.57
CA SER A 26 -1.99 -4.05 -2.86
C SER A 26 -2.92 -3.29 -3.79
N HIS A 27 -4.22 -3.44 -3.56
CA HIS A 27 -5.26 -2.65 -4.22
C HIS A 27 -6.38 -2.34 -3.23
N SER A 28 -7.17 -1.31 -3.51
CA SER A 28 -8.31 -0.96 -2.68
C SER A 28 -9.42 -2.00 -2.78
N ILE A 29 -10.06 -2.25 -1.64
CA ILE A 29 -11.26 -3.09 -1.51
C ILE A 29 -12.31 -2.37 -0.66
N CYS A 30 -13.56 -2.83 -0.79
CA CYS A 30 -14.68 -2.35 -0.01
C CYS A 30 -14.93 -3.38 1.12
N HIS A 31 -14.87 -2.96 2.38
CA HIS A 31 -15.07 -3.83 3.54
C HIS A 31 -16.18 -3.23 4.42
N GLU A 32 -17.20 -4.02 4.73
CA GLU A 32 -18.39 -3.56 5.46
C GLU A 32 -18.04 -2.94 6.82
N LYS A 33 -17.12 -3.56 7.57
CA LYS A 33 -16.64 -3.02 8.86
C LYS A 33 -15.82 -1.72 8.75
N TYR A 34 -15.40 -1.33 7.55
CA TYR A 34 -14.55 -0.16 7.29
C TYR A 34 -15.14 0.76 6.21
N PRO A 35 -16.36 1.28 6.40
CA PRO A 35 -16.97 2.23 5.46
C PRO A 35 -16.20 3.56 5.44
N PRO A 36 -16.42 4.43 4.45
CA PRO A 36 -15.81 5.77 4.42
C PRO A 36 -16.09 6.56 5.72
N ALA A 37 -15.04 6.99 6.41
CA ALA A 37 -15.16 7.70 7.68
C ALA A 37 -15.38 9.22 7.47
N LYS A 38 -16.22 9.83 8.32
CA LYS A 38 -16.43 11.28 8.34
C LYS A 38 -15.10 11.99 8.62
N GLY A 39 -14.82 13.06 7.88
CA GLY A 39 -13.56 13.82 8.00
C GLY A 39 -12.43 13.34 7.09
N TYR A 40 -12.55 12.16 6.49
CA TYR A 40 -11.58 11.59 5.56
C TYR A 40 -12.11 11.55 4.13
N ILE A 41 -11.20 11.60 3.17
CA ILE A 41 -11.49 11.29 1.77
C ILE A 41 -10.99 9.87 1.49
N ARG A 42 -11.89 8.92 1.22
CA ARG A 42 -11.53 7.56 0.82
C ARG A 42 -10.87 7.55 -0.55
N GLY A 43 -9.54 7.47 -0.56
CA GLY A 43 -8.75 7.32 -1.78
C GLY A 43 -8.93 5.91 -2.38
N THR A 44 -8.51 5.77 -3.63
CA THR A 44 -8.51 4.48 -4.33
C THR A 44 -7.09 4.17 -4.79
N VAL A 45 -6.56 3.03 -4.38
CA VAL A 45 -5.33 2.46 -4.92
C VAL A 45 -5.74 1.41 -5.94
N TYR A 46 -5.47 1.67 -7.22
CA TYR A 46 -5.70 0.68 -8.27
C TYR A 46 -4.61 -0.39 -8.21
N LEU A 47 -3.37 0.03 -8.01
CA LEU A 47 -2.22 -0.83 -7.80
C LEU A 47 -1.17 -0.10 -6.96
N ALA A 48 -0.70 -0.72 -5.89
CA ALA A 48 0.55 -0.38 -5.23
C ALA A 48 1.38 -1.65 -5.12
N ALA A 49 2.60 -1.64 -5.66
CA ALA A 49 3.45 -2.81 -5.67
C ALA A 49 4.89 -2.47 -5.29
N TYR A 50 5.51 -3.41 -4.59
CA TYR A 50 6.95 -3.49 -4.41
C TYR A 50 7.43 -4.75 -5.12
N TYR A 51 8.35 -4.59 -6.05
CA TYR A 51 9.13 -5.68 -6.63
C TYR A 51 10.56 -5.56 -6.11
N ILE A 52 11.03 -6.61 -5.45
CA ILE A 52 12.34 -6.68 -4.82
C ILE A 52 13.12 -7.76 -5.53
N LEU A 53 14.23 -7.38 -6.14
CA LEU A 53 15.16 -8.27 -6.82
C LEU A 53 16.45 -8.36 -6.00
N ASP A 54 16.81 -9.57 -5.61
CA ASP A 54 18.09 -9.86 -4.98
C ASP A 54 19.22 -9.83 -6.03
N LEU A 55 20.26 -9.04 -5.77
CA LEU A 55 21.44 -8.89 -6.62
C LEU A 55 22.69 -9.55 -5.98
N GLY A 56 22.49 -10.38 -4.95
CA GLY A 56 23.54 -11.07 -4.22
C GLY A 56 24.43 -10.10 -3.45
N SER A 57 25.75 -10.18 -3.66
CA SER A 57 26.73 -9.34 -2.97
C SER A 57 26.59 -7.83 -3.27
N LYS A 58 25.82 -7.47 -4.30
CA LYS A 58 25.53 -6.07 -4.68
C LYS A 58 24.32 -5.49 -3.93
N GLY A 59 23.67 -6.26 -3.07
CA GLY A 59 22.47 -5.85 -2.33
C GLY A 59 21.19 -6.22 -3.07
N CYS A 60 20.20 -5.32 -3.08
CA CYS A 60 18.93 -5.55 -3.78
C CYS A 60 18.48 -4.31 -4.56
N GLN A 61 17.68 -4.55 -5.59
CA GLN A 61 16.94 -3.51 -6.29
C GLN A 61 15.48 -3.53 -5.84
N VAL A 62 14.93 -2.36 -5.51
CA VAL A 62 13.52 -2.20 -5.14
C VAL A 62 12.83 -1.29 -6.15
N THR A 63 11.86 -1.85 -6.88
CA THR A 63 10.98 -1.11 -7.77
C THR A 63 9.65 -0.86 -7.07
N TYR A 64 9.29 0.41 -6.91
CA TYR A 64 8.01 0.83 -6.34
C TYR A 64 7.07 1.34 -7.43
N ILE A 65 5.90 0.74 -7.52
CA ILE A 65 4.85 1.12 -8.46
C ILE A 65 3.65 1.61 -7.66
N ASN A 66 3.09 2.75 -8.04
CA ASN A 66 1.89 3.28 -7.40
C ASN A 66 0.98 3.97 -8.41
N HIS A 67 -0.19 3.38 -8.61
CA HIS A 67 -1.28 3.93 -9.37
C HIS A 67 -2.47 4.13 -8.43
N SER A 68 -2.71 5.39 -8.04
CA SER A 68 -3.74 5.74 -7.07
C SER A 68 -4.45 7.03 -7.44
N ASN A 69 -5.75 7.08 -7.13
CA ASN A 69 -6.57 8.27 -7.17
C ASN A 69 -6.85 8.74 -5.73
N PRO A 70 -6.22 9.84 -5.27
CA PRO A 70 -6.44 10.38 -3.92
C PRO A 70 -7.84 10.98 -3.72
N LYS A 71 -8.61 11.15 -4.81
CA LYS A 71 -9.94 11.78 -4.89
C LYS A 71 -10.00 13.20 -4.31
N GLY A 72 -11.13 13.85 -4.57
CA GLY A 72 -11.39 15.24 -4.19
C GLY A 72 -10.58 16.24 -5.00
N LYS A 73 -10.64 17.51 -4.61
CA LYS A 73 -9.94 18.61 -5.29
C LYS A 73 -8.48 18.65 -4.84
N VAL A 74 -7.60 17.93 -5.55
CA VAL A 74 -6.15 17.98 -5.35
C VAL A 74 -5.55 18.94 -6.36
N PRO A 75 -4.81 19.99 -5.94
CA PRO A 75 -4.17 20.90 -6.88
C PRO A 75 -3.15 20.21 -7.78
N THR A 76 -3.07 20.61 -9.05
CA THR A 76 -2.10 20.07 -10.02
C THR A 76 -0.65 20.21 -9.54
N TRP A 77 -0.30 21.32 -8.89
CA TRP A 77 1.04 21.51 -8.34
C TRP A 77 1.42 20.41 -7.33
N LEU A 78 0.44 19.91 -6.56
CA LEU A 78 0.67 18.86 -5.57
C LEU A 78 0.82 17.50 -6.23
N ILE A 79 0.05 17.21 -7.29
CA ILE A 79 0.24 15.99 -8.10
C ILE A 79 1.66 15.97 -8.68
N ASN A 80 2.12 17.09 -9.24
CA ASN A 80 3.48 17.21 -9.77
C ASN A 80 4.57 17.08 -8.70
N ARG A 81 4.31 17.59 -7.48
CA ARG A 81 5.24 17.46 -6.36
C ARG A 81 5.29 16.03 -5.81
N LEU A 82 4.16 15.31 -5.84
CA LEU A 82 4.07 13.92 -5.39
C LEU A 82 5.02 13.03 -6.19
N THR A 83 4.94 13.11 -7.51
CA THR A 83 5.73 12.28 -8.42
C THR A 83 7.21 12.66 -8.39
N LYS A 84 7.53 13.96 -8.46
CA LYS A 84 8.92 14.42 -8.61
C LYS A 84 9.73 14.46 -7.32
N VAL A 85 9.07 14.66 -6.17
CA VAL A 85 9.77 14.96 -4.91
C VAL A 85 9.41 13.98 -3.80
N ILE A 86 8.11 13.76 -3.57
CA ILE A 86 7.65 12.97 -2.42
C ILE A 86 7.96 11.48 -2.64
N GLY A 87 7.72 10.95 -3.85
CA GLY A 87 8.04 9.57 -4.20
C GLY A 87 9.51 9.21 -3.95
N PRO A 88 10.49 9.92 -4.55
CA PRO A 88 11.91 9.65 -4.30
C PRO A 88 12.33 9.82 -2.83
N LYS A 89 11.79 10.83 -2.13
CA LYS A 89 12.05 11.01 -0.69
C LYS A 89 11.49 9.85 0.14
N PHE A 90 10.34 9.31 -0.23
CA PHE A 90 9.76 8.14 0.43
C PHE A 90 10.67 6.92 0.28
N ILE A 91 11.13 6.61 -0.94
CA ILE A 91 12.06 5.47 -1.16
C ILE A 91 13.37 5.65 -0.40
N LYS A 92 13.94 6.86 -0.35
CA LYS A 92 15.13 7.14 0.49
C LYS A 92 14.89 6.89 1.98
N ARG A 93 13.69 7.20 2.49
CA ARG A 93 13.32 6.91 3.88
C ARG A 93 13.16 5.41 4.13
N VAL A 94 12.56 4.68 3.20
CA VAL A 94 12.46 3.21 3.25
C VAL A 94 13.86 2.60 3.30
N HIS A 95 14.76 3.02 2.41
CA HIS A 95 16.16 2.56 2.42
C HIS A 95 16.85 2.81 3.77
N LYS A 96 16.73 4.03 4.33
CA LYS A 96 17.28 4.32 5.65
C LYS A 96 16.66 3.46 6.76
N ALA A 97 15.36 3.17 6.68
CA ALA A 97 14.71 2.28 7.63
C ALA A 97 15.25 0.84 7.52
N CYS A 98 15.47 0.34 6.31
CA CYS A 98 16.07 -0.99 6.09
C CYS A 98 17.46 -1.10 6.73
N LEU A 99 18.32 -0.09 6.57
CA LEU A 99 19.66 -0.09 7.18
C LEU A 99 19.64 -0.14 8.72
N ASN A 100 18.56 0.34 9.35
CA ASN A 100 18.41 0.34 10.81
C ASN A 100 17.50 -0.79 11.31
N TYR A 101 16.94 -1.61 10.40
CA TYR A 101 15.88 -2.55 10.74
C TYR A 101 16.35 -3.65 11.69
N GLU A 102 17.54 -4.22 11.48
CA GLU A 102 18.05 -5.29 12.32
C GLU A 102 18.21 -4.85 13.78
N ASN A 103 18.84 -3.69 14.01
CA ASN A 103 18.99 -3.11 15.35
C ASN A 103 17.61 -2.89 16.00
N TRP A 104 16.68 -2.25 15.28
CA TRP A 104 15.33 -2.05 15.80
C TRP A 104 14.62 -3.38 16.09
N LYS A 105 14.80 -4.39 15.23
CA LYS A 105 14.08 -5.66 15.33
C LYS A 105 14.55 -6.50 16.52
N GLN A 106 15.82 -6.41 16.90
CA GLN A 106 16.37 -7.05 18.10
C GLN A 106 15.58 -6.65 19.36
N ASP A 107 15.24 -5.36 19.47
CA ASP A 107 14.51 -4.83 20.62
C ASP A 107 12.98 -4.99 20.51
N ASN A 108 12.46 -5.40 19.34
CA ASN A 108 11.04 -5.37 19.01
C ASN A 108 10.50 -6.73 18.54
N ARG A 109 10.46 -7.68 19.49
CA ARG A 109 9.98 -9.07 19.27
C ARG A 109 10.73 -9.72 18.09
N PRO A 110 12.03 -10.03 18.24
CA PRO A 110 12.88 -10.42 17.11
C PRO A 110 12.37 -11.65 16.33
N ASN A 111 11.76 -12.60 17.05
CA ASN A 111 11.25 -13.85 16.48
C ASN A 111 9.84 -13.74 15.87
N TRP A 112 9.15 -12.61 16.08
CA TRP A 112 7.81 -12.41 15.54
C TRP A 112 7.89 -11.83 14.12
N LYS A 113 7.75 -12.70 13.11
CA LYS A 113 7.82 -12.40 11.68
C LYS A 113 6.68 -13.14 10.95
N PRO A 114 5.41 -12.80 11.20
CA PRO A 114 4.25 -13.52 10.68
C PRO A 114 4.15 -13.56 9.15
N TRP A 115 4.80 -12.62 8.46
CA TRP A 115 4.90 -12.62 6.99
C TRP A 115 5.82 -13.72 6.44
N ILE A 116 6.71 -14.28 7.28
CA ILE A 116 7.55 -15.45 6.99
C ILE A 116 6.94 -16.73 7.59
N TYR A 117 6.34 -16.60 8.78
CA TYR A 117 5.81 -17.69 9.59
C TYR A 117 4.30 -17.51 9.81
N PRO A 118 3.43 -17.92 8.86
CA PRO A 118 1.99 -17.64 8.91
C PRO A 118 1.27 -18.24 10.12
N GLU A 119 1.81 -19.30 10.71
CA GLU A 119 1.34 -19.90 11.96
C GLU A 119 1.38 -18.92 13.13
N GLN A 120 2.16 -17.84 13.05
CA GLN A 120 2.15 -16.77 14.06
C GLN A 120 0.88 -15.89 13.97
N GLN A 121 0.02 -16.08 12.95
CA GLN A 121 -1.19 -15.30 12.70
C GLN A 121 -2.50 -16.01 13.09
N VAL A 122 -2.48 -17.00 14.00
CA VAL A 122 -3.65 -17.83 14.35
C VAL A 122 -4.93 -17.04 14.67
N SER A 123 -4.82 -15.80 15.16
CA SER A 123 -5.96 -14.94 15.51
C SER A 123 -6.38 -13.93 14.44
N ALA A 124 -5.71 -13.87 13.29
CA ALA A 124 -6.04 -12.90 12.24
C ALA A 124 -7.29 -13.37 11.47
N THR A 125 -8.36 -12.58 11.52
CA THR A 125 -9.60 -12.85 10.77
C THR A 125 -9.29 -12.97 9.28
N LYS A 126 -9.43 -14.18 8.71
CA LYS A 126 -9.34 -14.44 7.27
C LYS A 126 -10.60 -13.91 6.58
N ASN A 127 -10.63 -12.63 6.21
CA ASN A 127 -11.76 -12.08 5.46
C ASN A 127 -11.58 -12.34 3.97
N VAL A 128 -12.37 -13.27 3.43
CA VAL A 128 -12.59 -13.47 2.00
C VAL A 128 -13.47 -12.32 1.49
N TYR A 129 -13.07 -11.72 0.37
CA TYR A 129 -13.59 -10.45 -0.12
C TYR A 129 -15.05 -10.51 -0.59
N LEU A 130 -15.82 -9.49 -0.22
CA LEU A 130 -16.94 -9.01 -1.02
C LEU A 130 -16.38 -8.07 -2.10
N PHE A 131 -16.64 -8.39 -3.36
CA PHE A 131 -16.44 -7.43 -4.45
C PHE A 131 -17.21 -6.14 -4.15
N CYS A 132 -16.64 -5.00 -4.50
CA CYS A 132 -17.31 -3.72 -4.30
C CYS A 132 -18.64 -3.72 -5.06
N SER A 133 -19.77 -3.82 -4.34
CA SER A 133 -21.08 -3.64 -4.94
C SER A 133 -21.12 -2.27 -5.63
N LYS A 134 -21.75 -2.21 -6.80
CA LYS A 134 -21.96 -0.97 -7.60
C LYS A 134 -22.48 0.22 -6.76
N LYS A 135 -23.04 -0.02 -5.57
CA LYS A 135 -23.43 0.99 -4.58
C LYS A 135 -22.30 1.93 -4.11
N PHE A 136 -21.04 1.51 -4.14
CA PHE A 136 -19.90 2.29 -3.62
C PHE A 136 -19.04 2.96 -4.71
N LEU A 137 -19.18 2.53 -5.96
CA LEU A 137 -18.60 3.20 -7.11
C LEU A 137 -19.67 4.17 -7.63
N GLY A 138 -19.49 5.46 -7.36
CA GLY A 138 -20.36 6.51 -7.92
C GLY A 138 -20.60 6.26 -9.42
N SER A 139 -21.85 6.38 -9.82
CA SER A 139 -22.39 6.13 -11.16
C SER A 139 -21.57 6.81 -12.27
N HIS A 140 -20.57 6.15 -12.82
CA HIS A 140 -19.91 6.60 -14.06
C HIS A 140 -19.21 5.47 -14.83
N LEU A 141 -19.83 4.29 -14.89
CA LEU A 141 -19.51 3.28 -15.89
C LEU A 141 -20.82 2.65 -16.41
N SER A 142 -21.56 3.43 -17.20
CA SER A 142 -22.39 2.89 -18.27
C SER A 142 -21.76 3.36 -19.58
N GLY A 143 -20.99 2.47 -20.21
CA GLY A 143 -20.36 2.68 -21.51
C GLY A 143 -20.05 1.30 -22.06
N THR A 144 -20.68 1.01 -23.19
CA THR A 144 -21.04 -0.30 -23.74
C THR A 144 -19.84 -1.12 -24.19
N LEU A 145 -20.07 -2.44 -24.27
CA LEU A 145 -19.29 -3.46 -24.97
C LEU A 145 -18.81 -3.01 -26.36
#